data_AF-A0A3D0WDA4-F1
#
_entry.id   AF-A0A3D0WDA4-F1
#
_cell.length_a   1.000
_cell.length_b   1.000
_cell.length_c   1.000
_cell.angle_alpha   90.00
_cell.angle_beta   90.00
_cell.angle_gamma   90.00
#
_symmetry.space_group_name_H-M   'P 1'
#
loop_
_entity.id
_entity.type
_entity.pdbx_description
1 polymer ?
#
loop_
_entity_poly.entity_id
_entity_poly.type
_entity_poly.pdbx_seq_one_letter_code
_entity_poly.pdbx_strand_id
1 'polypeptide(L)' 'GVRYRVDPDGRARDCRVTRSSGTRELDALTCDFIKRRFRFRPSRDARGRAVAAEIVENHEWVPGGN' A
#
# COMPACT_ATOMS: atom_id res chain seq x y z
N GLY A 1 -2.57 -0.87 -9.75
CA GLY A 1 -3.53 -0.41 -8.73
C GLY A 1 -3.54 -1.39 -7.58
N VAL A 2 -3.55 -0.89 -6.35
CA VAL A 2 -3.55 -1.68 -5.12
C VAL A 2 -4.55 -1.12 -4.11
N ARG A 3 -5.04 -1.99 -3.22
CA ARG A 3 -5.84 -1.65 -2.05
C ARG A 3 -5.24 -2.32 -0.83
N TYR A 4 -5.07 -1.59 0.27
CA TYR A 4 -4.53 -2.13 1.52
C TYR A 4 -5.05 -1.35 2.72
N ARG A 5 -4.94 -1.94 3.91
CA ARG A 5 -5.31 -1.30 5.18
C ARG A 5 -4.07 -0.79 5.88
N VAL A 6 -4.07 0.48 6.30
CA VAL A 6 -3.07 1.03 7.21
C VAL A 6 -3.64 0.99 8.62
N ASP A 7 -2.92 0.37 9.54
CA ASP A 7 -3.32 0.24 10.94
C ASP A 7 -2.86 1.40 11.80
N PRO A 8 -3.40 1.55 13.03
CA PRO A 8 -2.98 2.59 13.97
C PRO A 8 -1.49 2.58 14.32
N ASP A 9 -0.80 1.45 14.11
CA ASP A 9 0.66 1.31 14.26
C ASP A 9 1.46 1.82 13.04
N GLY A 10 0.77 2.34 12.01
CA GLY A 10 1.36 2.85 10.77
C GLY A 10 1.83 1.75 9.82
N ARG A 11 1.45 0.48 10.05
CA ARG A 11 1.81 -0.66 9.19
C ARG A 11 0.69 -0.95 8.19
N ALA A 12 1.08 -1.30 6.96
CA ALA A 12 0.14 -1.79 5.96
C ALA A 12 -0.11 -3.29 6.10
N ARG A 13 -1.37 -3.70 5.97
CA ARG A 13 -1.85 -5.08 5.99
C ARG A 13 -2.89 -5.29 4.89
N ASP A 14 -3.25 -6.55 4.64
CA ASP A 14 -4.34 -6.93 3.72
C ASP A 14 -4.20 -6.35 2.30
N CYS A 15 -2.96 -6.13 1.83
CA CYS A 15 -2.71 -5.61 0.50
C CYS A 15 -3.13 -6.57 -0.60
N ARG A 16 -3.87 -6.05 -1.58
CA ARG A 16 -4.32 -6.75 -2.79
C ARG A 16 -4.08 -5.88 -4.02
N VAL A 17 -3.63 -6.52 -5.10
CA VAL A 17 -3.56 -5.89 -6.42
C VAL A 17 -4.98 -5.81 -6.97
N THR A 18 -5.43 -4.60 -7.30
CA THR A 18 -6.76 -4.32 -7.87
C THR A 18 -6.70 -4.04 -9.38
N ARG A 19 -5.52 -3.69 -9.90
CA ARG A 19 -5.24 -3.55 -11.33
C ARG A 19 -3.80 -3.96 -11.58
N SER A 20 -3.59 -4.98 -12.40
CA SER A 20 -2.26 -5.49 -12.75
C SER A 20 -1.40 -4.43 -13.44
N SER A 21 -0.09 -4.48 -13.20
CA SER A 21 0.94 -3.72 -13.92
C SER A 21 1.25 -4.30 -15.31
N GLY A 22 0.72 -5.48 -15.65
CA GLY A 22 1.10 -6.24 -16.84
C GLY A 22 2.21 -7.27 -16.58
N THR A 23 2.90 -7.18 -15.44
CA THR A 23 3.97 -8.11 -15.03
C THR A 23 3.65 -8.76 -13.69
N ARG A 24 3.47 -10.08 -13.67
CA ARG A 24 3.08 -10.84 -12.47
C ARG A 24 4.08 -10.67 -11.31
N GLU A 25 5.37 -10.61 -11.61
CA GLU A 25 6.42 -10.43 -10.60
C GLU A 25 6.32 -9.06 -9.93
N LEU A 26 6.16 -7.99 -10.72
CA LEU A 26 5.99 -6.63 -10.19
C LEU A 26 4.72 -6.52 -9.34
N ASP A 27 3.62 -7.15 -9.75
CA ASP A 27 2.38 -7.20 -8.97
C ASP A 27 2.60 -7.85 -7.59
N ALA A 28 3.32 -8.97 -7.54
CA ALA A 28 3.62 -9.67 -6.29
C ALA A 28 4.56 -8.85 -5.39
N LEU A 29 5.62 -8.27 -5.95
CA LEU A 29 6.59 -7.46 -5.22
C LEU A 29 5.98 -6.15 -4.69
N THR A 30 5.05 -5.54 -5.42
CA THR A 30 4.39 -4.28 -5.01
C THR A 30 3.74 -4.44 -3.64
N CYS A 31 2.85 -5.42 -3.48
CA CYS A 31 2.18 -5.63 -2.20
C CYS A 31 3.14 -6.14 -1.11
N ASP A 32 4.16 -6.92 -1.45
CA ASP A 32 5.15 -7.37 -0.47
C ASP A 32 5.94 -6.19 0.10
N PHE A 33 6.41 -5.27 -0.76
CA PHE A 33 7.14 -4.08 -0.34
C PHE A 33 6.28 -3.09 0.43
N ILE A 34 5.03 -2.85 0.02
CA ILE A 34 4.10 -2.00 0.78
C ILE A 34 3.95 -2.52 2.21
N LYS A 35 3.75 -3.83 2.40
CA LYS A 35 3.60 -4.42 3.74
C LYS A 35 4.89 -4.38 4.55
N ARG A 36 6.03 -4.75 3.93
CA ARG A 36 7.29 -4.94 4.67
C ARG A 36 8.04 -3.64 4.92
N ARG A 37 8.12 -2.77 3.91
CA ARG A 37 9.05 -1.62 3.91
C ARG A 37 8.36 -0.31 4.28
N PHE A 38 7.12 -0.10 3.86
CA PHE A 38 6.50 1.22 3.99
C PHE A 38 6.04 1.47 5.44
N ARG A 39 6.13 2.73 5.87
CA ARG A 39 5.64 3.21 7.16
C ARG A 39 4.78 4.43 6.92
N PHE A 40 3.56 4.38 7.41
CA PHE A 40 2.56 5.40 7.20
C PHE A 40 2.32 6.18 8.49
N ARG A 41 1.94 7.45 8.36
CA ARG A 41 1.24 8.14 9.44
C ARG A 41 -0.22 7.68 9.39
N PRO A 42 -0.77 7.06 10.45
CA PRO A 42 -2.12 6.56 10.42
C PRO A 42 -3.13 7.71 10.35
N SER A 43 -4.30 7.42 9.79
CA SER A 43 -5.47 8.31 9.87
C SER A 43 -5.86 8.53 11.33
N ARG A 44 -6.53 9.66 11.61
CA ARG A 44 -7.00 10.01 12.95
C ARG A 44 -8.49 10.32 12.96
N ASP A 45 -9.16 9.94 14.04
CA ASP A 45 -10.55 10.32 14.28
C ASP A 45 -10.68 11.80 14.71
N ALA A 46 -11.92 12.26 14.94
CA ALA A 46 -12.19 13.64 15.38
C ALA A 46 -11.57 14.00 16.74
N ARG A 47 -11.14 13.00 17.54
CA ARG A 47 -10.46 13.19 18.83
C ARG A 47 -8.94 13.04 18.69
N GLY A 48 -8.42 12.93 17.47
CA GLY A 48 -7.00 12.78 17.19
C GLY A 48 -6.45 11.37 17.44
N ARG A 49 -7.28 10.36 17.70
CA ARG A 49 -6.82 8.99 17.95
C ARG A 49 -6.53 8.29 16.63
N ALA A 50 -5.41 7.55 16.56
CA ALA A 50 -5.06 6.78 15.38
C ALA A 50 -6.10 5.68 15.12
N VAL A 51 -6.55 5.56 13.87
CA VAL A 51 -7.56 4.58 13.43
C VAL A 51 -7.10 3.88 12.16
N ALA A 52 -7.55 2.63 11.99
CA ALA A 52 -7.31 1.91 10.76
C ALA A 52 -8.08 2.57 9.60
N ALA A 53 -7.46 2.61 8.42
CA ALA A 53 -8.08 3.13 7.22
C ALA A 53 -7.66 2.31 6.00
N GLU A 54 -8.56 2.24 5.03
CA GLU A 54 -8.27 1.62 3.73
C GLU A 54 -7.71 2.66 2.75
N ILE A 55 -6.64 2.28 2.07
CA ILE A 55 -5.95 3.08 1.07
C ILE A 55 -6.12 2.41 -0.29
N VAL A 56 -6.42 3.20 -1.31
CA VAL A 56 -6.46 2.78 -2.71
C VAL A 56 -5.51 3.66 -3.49
N GLU A 57 -4.53 3.04 -4.14
CA GLU A 57 -3.49 3.78 -4.87
C GLU A 57 -3.17 3.12 -6.21
N ASN A 58 -2.76 3.96 -7.16
CA ASN A 58 -2.16 3.52 -8.41
C ASN A 58 -0.65 3.61 -8.26
N HIS A 59 0.02 2.45 -8.25
CA HIS A 59 1.47 2.35 -8.34
C HIS A 59 1.84 2.03 -9.79
N GLU A 60 2.77 2.81 -10.34
CA GLU A 60 3.37 2.60 -11.64
C GLU A 60 4.85 2.25 -11.47
N TRP A 61 5.29 1.25 -12.21
CA TRP A 61 6.70 0.85 -12.28
C TRP A 61 7.23 1.28 -13.63
N VAL A 62 8.20 2.17 -13.62
CA VAL A 62 8.92 2.56 -14.83
C VAL A 62 10.20 1.70 -14.87
N PRO A 63 10.44 0.91 -15.92
CA PRO A 63 11.72 0.27 -16.11
C PRO A 63 12.82 1.36 -16.06
N GLY A 64 13.91 1.10 -15.32
CA GLY A 64 15.06 1.99 -15.36
C GLY A 64 15.56 2.06 -16.81
N GLY A 65 15.37 3.20 -17.46
CA GLY A 65 15.81 3.42 -18.84
C GLY A 65 17.33 3.31 -18.94
N ASN A 66 17.80 2.75 -20.06
CA ASN A 66 19.17 2.93 -20.55
C ASN A 66 19.38 4.38 -20.98
#